data_AF-W6L599-F1
#
_entry.id   AF-W6L599-F1
#
_cell.length_a   1.000
_cell.length_b   1.000
_cell.length_c   1.000
_cell.angle_alpha   90.00
_cell.angle_beta   90.00
_cell.angle_gamma   90.00
#
_symmetry.space_group_name_H-M   'P 1'
#
loop_
_entity.id
_entity.type
_entity.pdbx_description
1 polymer ?
#
loop_
_entity_poly.entity_id
_entity_poly.type
_entity_poly.pdbx_seq_one_letter_code
_entity_poly.pdbx_strand_id
1 'polypeptide(L)'
;MVCVYRPVFFFIFVFAHNAIASAIPQFQSKECDFTHFINKRIHVCSENASSMLSRSEFNALANRFRSGSYAWMVKERINDLKGPITWLEGYHRLMHQDGSEVLVHLYVVYNESYSFPQFCLSAAAWENLSRVDECLPKVVFTNITTQGASAVLKSRRPLVSYHYVDELQMMVYAVHPCDSSGLMACGRLDGRQGDVLCVFLQVMAPFFFFTNPGVRPG
;
A
#
# COMPACT_ATOMS: atom_id res chain seq x y z
N MET A 1 7.97 50.98 6.12
CA MET A 1 6.71 50.40 6.67
C MET A 1 6.45 49.12 5.88
N VAL A 2 6.90 47.97 6.40
CA VAL A 2 6.86 46.67 5.72
C VAL A 2 5.80 45.82 6.42
N CYS A 3 4.71 45.52 5.72
CA CYS A 3 3.63 44.69 6.24
C CYS A 3 3.95 43.23 5.93
N VAL A 4 4.30 42.46 6.96
CA VAL A 4 4.56 41.02 6.89
C VAL A 4 3.23 40.29 7.04
N TYR A 5 2.71 39.70 5.96
CA TYR A 5 1.57 38.80 6.01
C TYR A 5 2.02 37.41 6.50
N ARG A 6 1.60 37.04 7.70
CA ARG A 6 1.62 35.66 8.19
C ARG A 6 0.30 34.97 7.80
N PRO A 7 0.30 33.85 7.07
CA PRO A 7 -0.90 33.03 6.94
C PRO A 7 -1.10 32.22 8.24
N VAL A 8 -2.24 32.45 8.89
CA VAL A 8 -2.79 31.62 9.96
C VAL A 8 -3.36 30.37 9.29
N PHE A 9 -2.71 29.22 9.48
CA PHE A 9 -3.29 27.93 9.10
C PHE A 9 -4.27 27.49 10.19
N PHE A 10 -5.55 27.41 9.82
CA PHE A 10 -6.59 26.81 10.63
C PHE A 10 -6.37 25.29 10.73
N PHE A 11 -6.13 24.81 11.94
CA PHE A 11 -6.20 23.38 12.26
C PHE A 11 -7.67 22.97 12.36
N ILE A 12 -8.12 22.10 11.46
CA ILE A 12 -9.34 21.31 11.68
C ILE A 12 -8.90 19.87 11.97
N PHE A 13 -8.87 19.55 13.27
CA PHE A 13 -8.88 18.18 13.75
C PHE A 13 -10.29 17.61 13.54
N VAL A 14 -10.43 16.53 12.76
CA VAL A 14 -11.61 15.65 12.84
C VAL A 14 -11.14 14.25 13.15
N PHE A 15 -11.49 13.80 14.35
CA PHE A 15 -11.40 12.43 14.80
C PHE A 15 -12.26 11.54 13.89
N ALA A 16 -11.61 10.73 13.05
CA ALA A 16 -12.23 9.58 12.39
C ALA A 16 -11.54 8.29 12.87
N HIS A 17 -11.57 8.05 14.18
CA HIS A 17 -10.97 6.87 14.81
C HIS A 17 -11.95 5.69 14.99
N ASN A 18 -13.16 5.71 14.41
CA ASN A 18 -14.19 4.69 14.74
C ASN A 18 -15.06 4.13 13.59
N ALA A 19 -14.71 4.32 12.31
CA ALA A 19 -15.54 3.81 11.20
C ALA A 19 -14.98 2.60 10.43
N ILE A 20 -13.72 2.20 10.64
CA ILE A 20 -13.13 1.05 9.93
C ILE A 20 -12.99 -0.18 10.86
N ALA A 21 -13.02 0.01 12.18
CA ALA A 21 -12.83 -1.07 13.15
C ALA A 21 -14.09 -1.94 13.40
N SER A 22 -15.27 -1.55 12.93
CA SER A 22 -16.54 -2.25 13.25
C SER A 22 -17.09 -3.15 12.13
N ALA A 23 -16.40 -3.28 10.99
CA ALA A 23 -16.87 -4.11 9.87
C ALA A 23 -15.94 -5.28 9.49
N ILE A 24 -14.86 -5.52 10.25
CA ILE A 24 -13.95 -6.64 10.02
C ILE A 24 -14.22 -7.70 11.10
N PRO A 25 -14.76 -8.88 10.76
CA PRO A 25 -14.88 -9.95 11.73
C PRO A 25 -13.49 -10.25 12.32
N GLN A 26 -13.41 -10.33 13.65
CA GLN A 26 -12.21 -10.74 14.36
C GLN A 26 -11.86 -12.18 13.95
N PHE A 27 -11.00 -12.32 12.93
CA PHE A 27 -10.46 -13.62 12.55
C PHE A 27 -9.13 -13.83 13.28
N GLN A 28 -9.12 -14.81 14.17
CA GLN A 28 -7.91 -15.37 14.75
C GLN A 28 -7.03 -15.92 13.62
N SER A 29 -5.84 -15.34 13.43
CA SER A 29 -4.87 -15.85 12.47
C SER A 29 -4.34 -17.20 12.96
N LYS A 30 -4.76 -18.29 12.33
CA LYS A 30 -3.95 -19.51 12.35
C LYS A 30 -2.75 -19.24 11.46
N GLU A 31 -1.54 -19.34 12.02
CA GLU A 31 -0.30 -19.33 11.23
C GLU A 31 -0.38 -20.45 10.19
N CYS A 32 -0.63 -20.09 8.94
CA CYS A 32 -0.56 -21.02 7.82
C CYS A 32 0.90 -21.39 7.57
N ASP A 33 1.22 -22.68 7.69
CA ASP A 33 2.51 -23.23 7.28
C ASP A 33 2.61 -23.23 5.75
N PHE A 34 3.06 -22.09 5.21
CA PHE A 34 3.21 -21.80 3.78
C PHE A 34 4.09 -22.81 3.03
N THR A 35 4.98 -23.53 3.73
CA THR A 35 5.98 -24.40 3.09
C THR A 35 5.35 -25.65 2.48
N HIS A 36 4.31 -26.19 3.13
CA HIS A 36 3.54 -27.33 2.59
C HIS A 36 2.58 -26.90 1.47
N PHE A 37 2.15 -25.63 1.48
CA PHE A 37 1.21 -25.06 0.51
C PHE A 37 1.85 -24.66 -0.82
N ILE A 38 3.09 -24.16 -0.82
CA ILE A 38 3.79 -23.71 -2.02
C ILE A 38 4.07 -24.87 -3.00
N ASN A 39 4.57 -26.01 -2.51
CA ASN A 39 4.98 -27.10 -3.41
C ASN A 39 3.82 -27.85 -4.09
N LYS A 40 2.62 -27.86 -3.50
CA LYS A 40 1.47 -28.59 -4.07
C LYS A 40 0.59 -27.73 -4.99
N ARG A 41 0.75 -26.39 -4.98
CA ARG A 41 -0.11 -25.45 -5.71
C ARG A 41 0.58 -24.62 -6.79
N ILE A 42 1.91 -24.64 -6.94
CA ILE A 42 2.54 -24.06 -8.14
C ILE A 42 1.93 -24.65 -9.43
N HIS A 43 1.50 -25.92 -9.40
CA HIS A 43 0.78 -26.55 -10.51
C HIS A 43 -0.71 -26.15 -10.66
N VAL A 44 -1.34 -25.56 -9.65
CA VAL A 44 -2.79 -25.25 -9.64
C VAL A 44 -3.07 -23.74 -9.71
N CYS A 45 -2.12 -22.89 -9.32
CA CYS A 45 -2.27 -21.43 -9.30
C CYS A 45 -2.09 -20.75 -10.67
N SER A 46 -1.71 -21.50 -11.72
CA SER A 46 -1.57 -20.96 -13.08
C SER A 46 -2.91 -20.67 -13.75
N GLU A 47 -4.02 -21.25 -13.28
CA GLU A 47 -5.23 -21.30 -14.12
C GLU A 47 -6.36 -20.35 -13.72
N ASN A 48 -6.35 -19.65 -12.57
CA ASN A 48 -7.48 -18.78 -12.18
C ASN A 48 -7.19 -17.57 -11.26
N ALA A 49 -5.93 -17.15 -11.06
CA ALA A 49 -5.59 -16.14 -10.03
C ALA A 49 -4.94 -14.83 -10.56
N SER A 50 -5.24 -14.41 -11.79
CA SER A 50 -4.74 -13.15 -12.35
C SER A 50 -5.81 -12.50 -13.22
N SER A 51 -6.69 -11.69 -12.62
CA SER A 51 -7.44 -10.74 -13.44
C SER A 51 -6.52 -9.54 -13.66
N MET A 52 -5.68 -9.62 -14.68
CA MET A 52 -5.02 -8.45 -15.25
C MET A 52 -6.08 -7.36 -15.47
N LEU A 53 -5.77 -6.14 -15.07
CA LEU A 53 -6.61 -4.98 -15.32
C LEU A 53 -6.05 -4.23 -16.53
N SER A 54 -6.93 -3.79 -17.42
CA SER A 54 -6.60 -2.69 -18.31
C SER A 54 -6.54 -1.38 -17.53
N ARG A 55 -5.88 -0.37 -18.10
CA ARG A 55 -5.81 0.99 -17.54
C ARG A 55 -7.20 1.59 -17.33
N SER A 56 -8.12 1.41 -18.27
CA SER A 56 -9.49 1.92 -18.18
C SER A 56 -10.28 1.25 -17.06
N GLU A 57 -10.12 -0.07 -16.87
CA GLU A 57 -10.73 -0.79 -15.74
C GLU A 57 -10.17 -0.31 -14.41
N PHE A 58 -8.84 -0.13 -14.29
CA PHE A 58 -8.24 0.44 -13.09
C PHE A 58 -8.80 1.84 -12.79
N ASN A 59 -8.82 2.74 -13.78
CA ASN A 59 -9.35 4.08 -13.62
C ASN A 59 -10.84 4.06 -13.19
N ALA A 60 -11.64 3.17 -13.77
CA ALA A 60 -13.05 3.01 -13.41
C ALA A 60 -13.22 2.53 -11.96
N LEU A 61 -12.40 1.56 -11.52
CA LEU A 61 -12.41 1.08 -10.13
C LEU A 61 -11.93 2.16 -9.15
N ALA A 62 -10.83 2.86 -9.46
CA ALA A 62 -10.30 3.93 -8.63
C ALA A 62 -11.32 5.08 -8.47
N ASN A 63 -12.03 5.45 -9.53
CA ASN A 63 -13.04 6.50 -9.47
C ASN A 63 -14.25 6.19 -8.58
N ARG A 64 -14.51 4.91 -8.25
CA ARG A 64 -15.54 4.54 -7.25
C ARG A 64 -15.21 5.04 -5.84
N PHE A 65 -13.94 5.35 -5.56
CA PHE A 65 -13.54 5.93 -4.27
C PHE A 65 -13.96 7.40 -4.14
N ARG A 66 -14.41 8.07 -5.22
CA ARG A 66 -14.93 9.44 -5.15
C ARG A 66 -16.28 9.54 -4.43
N SER A 67 -17.11 8.51 -4.53
CA SER A 67 -18.51 8.56 -4.07
C SER A 67 -18.72 8.04 -2.65
N GLY A 68 -17.67 7.65 -1.93
CA GLY A 68 -17.77 7.13 -0.56
C GLY A 68 -16.83 7.81 0.43
N SER A 69 -17.05 7.56 1.72
CA SER A 69 -16.19 8.02 2.81
C SER A 69 -14.97 7.12 2.97
N TYR A 70 -14.06 7.19 2.01
CA TYR A 70 -12.80 6.44 2.04
C TYR A 70 -11.64 7.29 2.56
N ALA A 71 -10.65 6.64 3.16
CA ALA A 71 -9.37 7.29 3.53
C ALA A 71 -8.48 7.62 2.32
N TRP A 72 -8.91 7.21 1.12
CA TRP A 72 -8.21 7.40 -0.14
C TRP A 72 -8.85 8.52 -0.95
N MET A 73 -8.04 9.45 -1.41
CA MET A 73 -8.42 10.48 -2.36
C MET A 73 -8.14 10.01 -3.78
N VAL A 74 -9.08 10.23 -4.68
CA VAL A 74 -8.87 9.97 -6.10
C VAL A 74 -8.21 11.18 -6.74
N LYS A 75 -7.06 10.97 -7.35
CA LYS A 75 -6.35 11.96 -8.14
C LYS A 75 -6.36 11.56 -9.61
N GLU A 76 -6.31 12.56 -10.46
CA GLU A 76 -6.35 12.36 -11.91
C GLU A 76 -5.52 13.43 -12.60
N ARG A 77 -4.89 13.02 -13.70
CA ARG A 77 -4.29 13.94 -14.66
C ARG A 77 -4.50 13.42 -16.07
N ILE A 78 -4.53 14.32 -17.03
CA ILE A 78 -4.54 13.95 -18.44
C ILE A 78 -3.08 13.85 -18.89
N ASN A 79 -2.75 12.75 -19.55
CA ASN A 79 -1.49 12.57 -20.25
C ASN A 79 -1.77 12.53 -21.76
N ASP A 80 -1.06 13.35 -22.52
CA ASP A 80 -1.32 13.53 -23.96
C ASP A 80 -1.21 12.24 -24.78
N LEU A 81 -0.40 11.27 -24.31
CA LEU A 81 -0.17 10.00 -25.00
C LEU A 81 -1.03 8.86 -24.45
N LYS A 82 -1.26 8.84 -23.13
CA LYS A 82 -1.91 7.72 -22.42
C LYS A 82 -3.37 7.98 -22.05
N GLY A 83 -3.87 9.19 -22.31
CA GLY A 83 -5.19 9.62 -21.87
C GLY A 83 -5.25 9.86 -20.34
N PRO A 84 -6.40 9.65 -19.69
CA PRO A 84 -6.53 9.88 -18.26
C PRO A 84 -5.70 8.87 -17.45
N ILE A 85 -4.90 9.40 -16.54
CA ILE A 85 -4.17 8.65 -15.52
C ILE A 85 -4.83 8.96 -14.18
N THR A 86 -5.45 7.95 -13.58
CA THR A 86 -6.06 8.03 -12.25
C THR A 86 -5.19 7.29 -11.25
N TRP A 87 -5.08 7.77 -10.01
CA TRP A 87 -4.46 7.04 -8.91
C TRP A 87 -5.18 7.32 -7.59
N LEU A 88 -4.95 6.46 -6.60
CA LEU A 88 -5.39 6.70 -5.22
C LEU A 88 -4.24 7.31 -4.42
N GLU A 89 -4.52 8.32 -3.62
CA GLU A 89 -3.57 8.96 -2.70
C GLU A 89 -4.14 8.95 -1.27
N GLY A 90 -3.29 8.62 -0.30
CA GLY A 90 -3.64 8.63 1.12
C GLY A 90 -2.49 9.13 1.97
N TYR A 91 -2.76 9.41 3.24
CA TYR A 91 -1.73 9.81 4.21
C TYR A 91 -1.78 8.88 5.41
N HIS A 92 -0.61 8.53 5.92
CA HIS A 92 -0.51 7.71 7.11
C HIS A 92 0.64 8.13 8.00
N ARG A 93 0.47 7.94 9.32
CA ARG A 93 1.54 8.12 10.30
C ARG A 93 2.09 6.75 10.65
N LEU A 94 3.34 6.53 10.30
CA LEU A 94 4.07 5.35 10.73
C LEU A 94 4.67 5.63 12.11
N MET A 95 4.44 4.72 13.05
CA MET A 95 4.99 4.83 14.40
C MET A 95 6.29 4.04 14.49
N HIS A 96 7.36 4.70 14.93
CA HIS A 96 8.62 4.06 15.26
C HIS A 96 8.59 3.46 16.68
N GLN A 97 9.50 2.54 16.97
CA GLN A 97 9.56 1.85 18.27
C GLN A 97 9.91 2.79 19.44
N ASP A 98 10.62 3.88 19.16
CA ASP A 98 10.93 4.93 20.15
C ASP A 98 9.76 5.90 20.41
N GLY A 99 8.61 5.68 19.77
CA GLY A 99 7.41 6.51 19.90
C GLY A 99 7.37 7.74 18.98
N SER A 100 8.41 7.99 18.18
CA SER A 100 8.38 9.03 17.15
C SER A 100 7.53 8.61 15.95
N GLU A 101 7.03 9.60 15.19
CA GLU A 101 6.19 9.37 14.02
C GLU A 101 6.86 9.84 12.73
N VAL A 102 6.60 9.12 11.65
CA VAL A 102 6.95 9.49 10.28
C VAL A 102 5.68 9.62 9.46
N LEU A 103 5.41 10.81 8.95
CA LEU A 103 4.31 11.03 8.02
C LEU A 103 4.72 10.51 6.63
N VAL A 104 3.89 9.63 6.07
CA VAL A 104 4.07 9.09 4.72
C VAL A 104 2.86 9.39 3.85
N HIS A 105 3.13 9.59 2.58
CA HIS A 105 2.14 9.60 1.53
C HIS A 105 2.07 8.19 0.95
N LEU A 106 0.87 7.70 0.73
CA LEU A 106 0.59 6.38 0.16
C LEU A 106 -0.06 6.57 -1.20
N TYR A 107 0.30 5.71 -2.14
CA TYR A 107 -0.22 5.76 -3.50
C TYR A 107 -0.62 4.36 -3.96
N VAL A 108 -1.72 4.27 -4.70
CA VAL A 108 -2.03 3.11 -5.54
C VAL A 108 -2.15 3.55 -6.98
N VAL A 109 -1.23 3.06 -7.80
CA VAL A 109 -1.06 3.41 -9.21
C VAL A 109 -1.30 2.19 -10.08
N TYR A 110 -1.49 2.40 -11.38
CA TYR A 110 -1.55 1.31 -12.35
C TYR A 110 -0.15 0.99 -12.87
N ASN A 111 0.30 -0.25 -12.72
CA ASN A 111 1.53 -0.70 -13.34
C ASN A 111 1.24 -1.29 -14.71
N GLU A 112 1.64 -0.57 -15.75
CA GLU A 112 1.37 -0.92 -17.14
C GLU A 112 2.10 -2.19 -17.59
N SER A 113 3.31 -2.45 -17.07
CA SER A 113 4.08 -3.64 -17.43
C SER A 113 3.49 -4.94 -16.90
N TYR A 114 2.72 -4.86 -15.80
CA TYR A 114 2.09 -6.02 -15.16
C TYR A 114 0.56 -6.02 -15.30
N SER A 115 -0.02 -4.98 -15.90
CA SER A 115 -1.47 -4.79 -15.96
C SER A 115 -2.13 -4.96 -14.60
N PHE A 116 -1.56 -4.32 -13.57
CA PHE A 116 -1.94 -4.59 -12.18
C PHE A 116 -1.76 -3.36 -11.27
N PRO A 117 -2.53 -3.23 -10.16
CA PRO A 117 -2.28 -2.18 -9.18
C PRO A 117 -0.89 -2.34 -8.53
N GLN A 118 -0.22 -1.22 -8.28
CA GLN A 118 1.04 -1.16 -7.54
C GLN A 118 0.89 -0.21 -6.35
N PHE A 119 1.36 -0.66 -5.20
CA PHE A 119 1.36 0.11 -3.96
C PHE A 119 2.68 0.83 -3.82
N CYS A 120 2.62 2.14 -3.61
CA CYS A 120 3.80 2.98 -3.43
C CYS A 120 3.66 3.84 -2.18
N LEU A 121 4.78 4.33 -1.68
CA LEU A 121 4.83 5.28 -0.58
C LEU A 121 6.03 6.22 -0.72
N SER A 122 5.92 7.40 -0.10
CA SER A 122 7.04 8.32 0.08
C SER A 122 6.96 8.96 1.46
N ALA A 123 8.10 9.32 2.04
CA ALA A 123 8.12 10.20 3.20
C ALA A 123 7.56 11.58 2.80
N ALA A 124 6.78 12.20 3.68
CA ALA A 124 6.27 13.56 3.46
C ALA A 124 7.40 14.62 3.51
N ALA A 125 8.51 14.30 4.19
CA ALA A 125 9.70 15.14 4.30
C ALA A 125 10.95 14.31 4.00
N TRP A 126 11.92 14.92 3.30
CA TRP A 126 13.11 14.22 2.78
C TRP A 126 13.99 13.65 3.90
N GLU A 127 14.12 14.40 4.99
CA GLU A 127 14.86 14.01 6.19
C GLU A 127 14.32 12.73 6.86
N ASN A 128 13.07 12.35 6.59
CA ASN A 128 12.45 11.15 7.15
C ASN A 128 12.59 9.92 6.25
N LEU A 129 13.16 10.06 5.04
CA LEU A 129 13.25 8.96 4.08
C LEU A 129 13.98 7.74 4.65
N SER A 130 15.07 7.97 5.40
CA SER A 130 15.88 6.92 6.03
C SER A 130 15.24 6.27 7.26
N ARG A 131 14.06 6.73 7.68
CA ARG A 131 13.35 6.22 8.87
C ARG A 131 12.13 5.38 8.51
N VAL A 132 11.74 5.40 7.23
CA VAL A 132 10.55 4.71 6.73
C VAL A 132 10.70 3.19 6.85
N ASP A 133 11.90 2.66 6.61
CA ASP A 133 12.20 1.23 6.68
C ASP A 133 12.18 0.70 8.11
N GLU A 134 12.69 1.48 9.06
CA GLU A 134 12.62 1.18 10.50
C GLU A 134 11.17 1.07 10.99
N CYS A 135 10.26 1.87 10.41
CA CYS A 135 8.85 1.85 10.76
C CYS A 135 8.03 0.77 10.05
N LEU A 136 8.60 0.06 9.07
CA LEU A 136 7.90 -0.96 8.26
C LEU A 136 8.62 -2.32 8.32
N PRO A 137 8.74 -2.96 9.50
CA PRO A 137 9.46 -4.23 9.63
C PRO A 137 8.84 -5.40 8.87
N LYS A 138 7.60 -5.26 8.37
CA LYS A 138 6.89 -6.29 7.62
C LYS A 138 7.16 -6.24 6.10
N VAL A 139 8.01 -5.34 5.62
CA VAL A 139 8.46 -5.29 4.22
C VAL A 139 9.98 -5.38 4.14
N VAL A 140 10.53 -5.62 2.95
CA VAL A 140 11.98 -5.69 2.72
C VAL A 140 12.40 -4.62 1.74
N PHE A 141 13.29 -3.71 2.15
CA PHE A 141 13.77 -2.61 1.32
C PHE A 141 15.06 -2.98 0.57
N THR A 142 15.02 -3.14 -0.75
CA THR A 142 16.19 -3.58 -1.56
C THR A 142 17.34 -2.59 -1.56
N ASN A 143 17.05 -1.30 -1.45
CA ASN A 143 18.06 -0.24 -1.59
C ASN A 143 18.72 0.10 -0.25
N ILE A 144 18.25 -0.51 0.85
CA ILE A 144 18.71 -0.25 2.22
C ILE A 144 19.28 -1.53 2.86
N THR A 145 19.00 -2.71 2.28
CA THR A 145 19.47 -3.98 2.86
C THR A 145 20.98 -4.18 2.72
N THR A 146 21.66 -4.10 3.85
CA THR A 146 22.90 -4.83 4.18
C THR A 146 22.71 -6.35 4.20
N GLN A 147 21.47 -6.84 4.06
CA GLN A 147 21.11 -8.25 4.04
C GLN A 147 21.48 -8.86 2.68
N GLY A 148 22.37 -9.85 2.69
CA GLY A 148 22.78 -10.57 1.47
C GLY A 148 21.58 -11.18 0.73
N ALA A 149 21.70 -11.33 -0.60
CA ALA A 149 20.64 -11.78 -1.49
C ALA A 149 19.90 -13.06 -1.03
N SER A 150 20.59 -13.97 -0.33
CA SER A 150 20.00 -15.20 0.20
C SER A 150 18.95 -14.96 1.30
N ALA A 151 19.10 -13.92 2.13
CA ALA A 151 18.15 -13.58 3.18
C ALA A 151 16.88 -12.93 2.61
N VAL A 152 17.04 -12.12 1.56
CA VAL A 152 15.91 -11.53 0.82
C VAL A 152 15.07 -12.62 0.15
N LEU A 153 15.71 -13.57 -0.53
CA LEU A 153 15.02 -14.67 -1.23
C LEU A 153 14.25 -15.64 -0.31
N LYS A 154 14.58 -15.68 0.98
CA LYS A 154 13.87 -16.51 1.99
C LYS A 154 12.77 -15.75 2.74
N SER A 155 12.69 -14.43 2.55
CA SER A 155 11.72 -13.59 3.23
C SER A 155 10.32 -13.80 2.64
N ARG A 156 9.31 -13.97 3.50
CA ARG A 156 7.88 -14.00 3.11
C ARG A 156 7.24 -12.60 3.05
N ARG A 157 8.04 -11.56 3.26
CA ARG A 157 7.62 -10.16 3.28
C ARG A 157 7.75 -9.56 1.87
N PRO A 158 6.82 -8.70 1.43
CA PRO A 158 6.89 -8.07 0.12
C PRO A 158 8.15 -7.22 -0.01
N LEU A 159 8.73 -7.26 -1.20
CA LEU A 159 9.90 -6.50 -1.57
C LEU A 159 9.50 -5.08 -1.98
N VAL A 160 10.26 -4.10 -1.51
CA VAL A 160 10.06 -2.68 -1.78
C VAL A 160 11.36 -2.09 -2.31
N SER A 161 11.30 -1.39 -3.43
CA SER A 161 12.45 -0.71 -4.03
C SER A 161 12.15 0.77 -4.26
N TYR A 162 13.18 1.61 -4.21
CA TYR A 162 13.04 3.04 -4.48
C TYR A 162 13.32 3.33 -5.96
N HIS A 163 12.31 3.77 -6.70
CA HIS A 163 12.42 4.07 -8.12
C HIS A 163 11.44 5.15 -8.57
N TYR A 164 11.63 5.64 -9.79
CA TYR A 164 10.75 6.63 -10.41
C TYR A 164 9.47 5.98 -10.90
N VAL A 165 8.32 6.55 -10.54
CA VAL A 165 7.02 6.11 -11.05
C VAL A 165 6.46 7.17 -11.96
N ASP A 166 6.37 6.83 -13.25
CA ASP A 166 5.90 7.75 -14.30
C ASP A 166 4.53 8.34 -13.98
N GLU A 167 3.59 7.53 -13.47
CA GLU A 167 2.23 7.96 -13.14
C GLU A 167 2.18 9.07 -12.08
N LEU A 168 3.16 9.09 -11.17
CA LEU A 168 3.28 10.10 -10.12
C LEU A 168 4.27 11.22 -10.46
N GLN A 169 5.14 10.99 -11.46
CA GLN A 169 6.26 11.87 -11.83
C GLN A 169 7.21 12.17 -10.65
N MET A 170 7.42 11.18 -9.78
CA MET A 170 8.28 11.31 -8.61
C MET A 170 8.95 9.99 -8.23
N MET A 171 10.00 10.07 -7.43
CA MET A 171 10.65 8.92 -6.82
C MET A 171 9.85 8.44 -5.60
N VAL A 172 9.55 7.15 -5.55
CA VAL A 172 8.80 6.51 -4.46
C VAL A 172 9.39 5.16 -4.10
N TYR A 173 9.14 4.72 -2.88
CA TYR A 173 9.24 3.30 -2.54
C TYR A 173 8.02 2.59 -3.12
N ALA A 174 8.21 1.50 -3.85
CA ALA A 174 7.09 0.76 -4.40
C ALA A 174 7.27 -0.75 -4.21
N VAL A 175 6.15 -1.41 -3.92
CA VAL A 175 6.08 -2.86 -3.80
C VAL A 175 6.34 -3.47 -5.16
N HIS A 176 7.15 -4.54 -5.17
CA HIS A 176 7.46 -5.25 -6.39
C HIS A 176 6.21 -5.96 -6.93
N PRO A 177 5.81 -5.76 -8.20
CA PRO A 177 4.57 -6.32 -8.74
C PRO A 177 4.47 -7.85 -8.67
N CYS A 178 5.60 -8.56 -8.75
CA CYS A 178 5.65 -10.02 -8.61
C CYS A 178 5.17 -10.52 -7.24
N ASP A 179 5.35 -9.74 -6.17
CA ASP A 179 4.86 -10.12 -4.84
C ASP A 179 3.35 -9.87 -4.72
N SER A 180 2.87 -8.79 -5.35
CA SER A 180 1.46 -8.40 -5.33
C SER A 180 0.54 -9.48 -5.89
N SER A 181 0.92 -10.14 -6.98
CA SER A 181 0.08 -11.19 -7.59
C SER A 181 -0.06 -12.42 -6.68
N GLY A 182 1.03 -12.88 -6.09
CA GLY A 182 1.02 -13.99 -5.12
C GLY A 182 0.22 -13.66 -3.86
N LEU A 183 0.40 -12.45 -3.34
CA LEU A 183 -0.35 -11.96 -2.18
C LEU A 183 -1.86 -11.87 -2.48
N MET A 184 -2.23 -11.44 -3.68
CA MET A 184 -3.62 -11.37 -4.12
C MET A 184 -4.28 -12.74 -4.23
N ALA A 185 -3.58 -13.72 -4.79
CA ALA A 185 -4.05 -15.09 -4.84
C ALA A 185 -4.29 -15.65 -3.43
N CYS A 186 -3.36 -15.41 -2.50
CA CYS A 186 -3.51 -15.82 -1.10
C CYS A 186 -4.70 -15.12 -0.44
N GLY A 187 -4.83 -13.79 -0.61
CA GLY A 187 -5.94 -13.04 -0.04
C GLY A 187 -7.31 -13.54 -0.51
N ARG A 188 -7.45 -13.89 -1.79
CA ARG A 188 -8.69 -14.48 -2.32
C ARG A 188 -9.00 -15.84 -1.67
N LEU A 189 -7.98 -16.68 -1.48
CA LEU A 189 -8.11 -17.97 -0.80
C LEU A 189 -8.48 -17.82 0.68
N ASP A 190 -7.98 -16.76 1.32
CA ASP A 190 -8.33 -16.38 2.70
C ASP A 190 -9.73 -15.73 2.80
N GLY A 191 -10.48 -15.70 1.70
CA GLY A 191 -11.87 -15.23 1.67
C GLY A 191 -12.04 -13.72 1.52
N ARG A 192 -10.99 -12.97 1.15
CA ARG A 192 -11.10 -11.53 0.87
C ARG A 192 -12.06 -11.29 -0.32
N GLN A 193 -13.08 -10.47 -0.07
CA GLN A 193 -14.15 -10.18 -1.03
C GLN A 193 -14.05 -8.75 -1.58
N GLY A 194 -14.65 -8.56 -2.76
CA GLY A 194 -14.71 -7.27 -3.46
C GLY A 194 -14.05 -7.32 -4.83
N ASP A 195 -14.05 -6.17 -5.51
CA ASP A 195 -13.30 -6.00 -6.76
C ASP A 195 -11.78 -6.07 -6.53
N VAL A 196 -11.03 -6.11 -7.62
CA VAL A 196 -9.57 -6.28 -7.60
C VAL A 196 -8.88 -5.22 -6.76
N LEU A 197 -9.31 -3.96 -6.85
CA LEU A 197 -8.68 -2.85 -6.15
C LEU A 197 -9.01 -2.89 -4.65
N CYS A 198 -10.25 -3.24 -4.29
CA CYS A 198 -10.66 -3.47 -2.91
C CYS A 198 -9.83 -4.59 -2.25
N VAL A 199 -9.70 -5.74 -2.93
CA VAL A 199 -8.90 -6.86 -2.39
C VAL A 199 -7.43 -6.51 -2.32
N PHE A 200 -6.90 -5.78 -3.31
CA PHE A 200 -5.52 -5.29 -3.30
C PHE A 200 -5.20 -4.46 -2.06
N LEU A 201 -6.06 -3.48 -1.74
CA LEU A 201 -5.90 -2.66 -0.54
C LEU A 201 -5.96 -3.50 0.74
N GLN A 202 -6.89 -4.45 0.83
CA GLN A 202 -7.02 -5.34 2.00
C GLN A 202 -5.80 -6.24 2.20
N VAL A 203 -5.19 -6.72 1.11
CA VAL A 203 -4.02 -7.58 1.11
C VAL A 203 -2.75 -6.80 1.47
N MET A 204 -2.63 -5.56 1.02
CA MET A 204 -1.49 -4.70 1.35
C MET A 204 -1.56 -4.18 2.79
N ALA A 205 -2.76 -4.01 3.34
CA ALA A 205 -2.95 -3.34 4.62
C ALA A 205 -2.09 -3.90 5.80
N PRO A 206 -1.97 -5.22 6.01
CA PRO A 206 -1.21 -5.77 7.12
C PRO A 206 0.29 -5.43 7.12
N PHE A 207 0.84 -5.03 5.97
CA PHE A 207 2.26 -4.72 5.78
C PHE A 207 2.59 -3.25 6.02
N PHE A 208 1.64 -2.34 5.75
CA PHE A 208 1.87 -0.89 5.72
C PHE A 208 1.10 -0.11 6.79
N PHE A 209 0.13 -0.74 7.45
CA PHE A 209 -0.65 -0.11 8.50
C PHE A 209 -0.45 -0.88 9.80
N PHE A 210 0.17 -0.24 10.79
CA PHE A 210 0.26 -0.77 12.14
C PHE A 210 -0.96 -0.31 12.93
N THR A 211 -1.76 -1.26 13.40
CA THR A 211 -2.54 -1.02 14.62
C THR A 211 -1.55 -1.02 15.77
N ASN A 212 -1.44 0.11 16.48
CA ASN A 212 -0.66 0.24 17.70
C ASN A 212 -0.87 -1.00 18.61
N PRO A 213 0.14 -1.79 18.97
CA PRO A 213 -0.02 -2.91 19.91
C PRO A 213 -0.29 -2.45 21.36
N GLY A 214 -0.43 -1.15 21.60
CA GLY A 214 -0.58 -0.55 22.93
C GLY A 214 -2.00 -0.31 23.44
N VAL A 215 -3.05 -0.48 22.63
CA VAL A 215 -4.43 -0.32 23.13
C VAL A 215 -5.05 -1.70 23.30
N ARG A 216 -4.90 -2.26 24.50
CA ARG A 216 -5.81 -3.33 24.94
C ARG A 216 -7.23 -2.74 24.95
N PRO A 217 -8.23 -3.38 24.33
CA PRO A 217 -9.62 -3.02 24.60
C PRO A 217 -9.87 -3.30 26.09
N GLY A 218 -10.07 -2.22 26.85
CA GLY A 218 -10.69 -2.28 28.17
C GLY A 218 -12.20 -2.41 28.04
#